data_AF-A0A7W4IYJ7-F1
#
_entry.id   AF-A0A7W4IYJ7-F1
#
_cell.length_a   1.000
_cell.length_b   1.000
_cell.length_c   1.000
_cell.angle_alpha   90.00
_cell.angle_beta   90.00
_cell.angle_gamma   90.00
#
_symmetry.space_group_name_H-M   'P 1'
#
loop_
_entity.id
_entity.type
_entity.pdbx_description
1 polymer ?
#
loop_
_entity_poly.entity_id
_entity_poly.type
_entity_poly.pdbx_seq_one_letter_code
_entity_poly.pdbx_strand_id
1 'polypeptide(L)'
;MFDPVTEVGGMNHFLLPGGGERHDGTAMRFGVNAMEKLINGILKAGGKRDRLRCKAFGGAAIVPSLGRIGQENSIFVLQYLADEGIPCIAQSLGGTQARRVRFWPTSGKAQQNLIQDGQAIVRQEEAYNRQEAEAERRWAREAGSSVELF
;
A
#
# COMPACT_ATOMS: atom_id res chain seq x y z
N MET A 1 -5.80 2.76 6.96
CA MET A 1 -6.40 2.01 8.10
C MET A 1 -6.31 2.86 9.35
N PHE A 2 -7.28 2.79 10.25
CA PHE A 2 -7.31 3.59 11.48
C PHE A 2 -8.17 2.97 12.59
N ASP A 3 -7.88 3.32 13.84
CA ASP A 3 -8.73 3.11 15.03
C ASP A 3 -9.40 4.45 15.38
N PRO A 4 -10.73 4.57 15.31
CA PRO A 4 -11.44 5.84 15.57
C PRO A 4 -11.45 6.25 17.06
N VAL A 5 -11.13 5.35 17.99
CA VAL A 5 -11.20 5.64 19.43
C VAL A 5 -9.89 6.19 19.94
N THR A 6 -8.78 5.61 19.51
CA THR A 6 -7.44 6.07 19.90
C THR A 6 -6.82 7.03 18.89
N GLU A 7 -7.56 7.35 17.82
CA GLU A 7 -7.17 8.32 16.80
C GLU A 7 -5.79 8.02 16.19
N VAL A 8 -5.45 6.74 16.07
CA VAL A 8 -4.21 6.29 15.43
C VAL A 8 -4.53 5.55 14.14
N GLY A 9 -3.65 5.69 13.17
CA GLY A 9 -3.82 5.04 11.89
C GLY A 9 -2.59 5.20 11.02
N GLY A 10 -2.69 4.65 9.82
CA GLY A 10 -1.67 4.79 8.81
C GLY A 10 -2.17 4.39 7.43
N MET A 11 -1.27 4.51 6.46
CA MET A 11 -1.46 4.01 5.11
C MET A 11 -0.29 3.11 4.77
N ASN A 12 -0.54 2.16 3.89
CA ASN A 12 0.50 1.52 3.10
C ASN A 12 0.16 1.71 1.62
N HIS A 13 1.18 1.54 0.79
CA HIS A 13 1.05 1.40 -0.65
C HIS A 13 1.81 0.13 -1.02
N PHE A 14 1.13 -0.81 -1.68
CA PHE A 14 1.75 -2.05 -2.12
C PHE A 14 1.35 -2.35 -3.55
N LEU A 15 2.26 -3.00 -4.25
CA LEU A 15 2.06 -3.50 -5.60
C LEU A 15 2.41 -4.98 -5.55
N LEU A 16 1.44 -5.85 -5.86
CA LEU A 16 1.76 -7.27 -6.03
C LEU A 16 2.66 -7.40 -7.27
N PRO A 17 3.76 -8.16 -7.21
CA PRO A 17 4.56 -8.44 -8.39
C PRO A 17 3.71 -9.21 -9.41
N GLY A 18 3.38 -8.57 -10.53
CA GLY A 18 2.69 -9.22 -11.64
C GLY A 18 3.69 -9.75 -12.66
N GLY A 19 3.49 -10.99 -13.13
CA GLY A 19 4.33 -11.51 -14.23
C GLY A 19 4.38 -13.02 -14.46
N GLY A 20 3.55 -13.84 -13.81
CA GLY A 20 3.51 -15.29 -14.07
C GLY A 20 2.09 -15.82 -14.21
N GLU A 21 1.88 -16.80 -15.08
CA GLU A 21 0.62 -17.58 -15.19
C GLU A 21 0.25 -18.31 -13.89
N ARG A 22 1.15 -18.35 -12.92
CA ARG A 22 0.92 -18.89 -11.59
C ARG A 22 0.67 -17.74 -10.63
N HIS A 23 -0.43 -17.83 -9.90
CA HIS A 23 -0.62 -17.16 -8.60
C HIS A 23 0.55 -17.57 -7.69
N ASP A 24 1.70 -16.93 -7.82
CA ASP A 24 2.85 -17.23 -7.00
C ASP A 24 2.57 -16.72 -5.58
N GLY A 25 2.62 -17.62 -4.61
CA GLY A 25 2.47 -17.30 -3.19
C GLY A 25 3.44 -16.21 -2.74
N THR A 26 4.54 -15.98 -3.46
CA THR A 26 5.46 -14.86 -3.26
C THR A 26 4.77 -13.50 -3.36
N ALA A 27 3.90 -13.27 -4.34
CA ALA A 27 3.19 -12.01 -4.51
C ALA A 27 2.27 -11.73 -3.31
N MET A 28 1.48 -12.74 -2.93
CA MET A 28 0.59 -12.67 -1.77
C MET A 28 1.38 -12.39 -0.47
N ARG A 29 2.56 -13.00 -0.28
CA ARG A 29 3.42 -12.76 0.89
C ARG A 29 3.85 -11.30 1.01
N PHE A 30 4.13 -10.61 -0.10
CA PHE A 30 4.46 -9.18 -0.07
C PHE A 30 3.27 -8.34 0.41
N GLY A 31 2.08 -8.57 -0.16
CA GLY A 31 0.86 -7.90 0.26
C GLY A 31 0.56 -8.14 1.74
N VAL A 32 0.64 -9.39 2.19
CA VAL A 32 0.41 -9.77 3.60
C VAL A 32 1.42 -9.05 4.51
N ASN A 33 2.71 -9.10 4.19
CA ASN A 33 3.73 -8.42 4.99
C ASN A 33 3.49 -6.89 5.08
N ALA A 34 3.09 -6.26 3.98
CA ALA A 34 2.77 -4.82 3.98
C ALA A 34 1.55 -4.50 4.86
N MET A 35 0.53 -5.36 4.87
CA MET A 35 -0.66 -5.21 5.72
C MET A 35 -0.33 -5.47 7.20
N GLU A 36 0.43 -6.52 7.49
CA GLU A 36 0.87 -6.86 8.84
C GLU A 36 1.72 -5.74 9.46
N LYS A 37 2.65 -5.15 8.70
CA LYS A 37 3.45 -4.02 9.19
C LYS A 37 2.58 -2.82 9.54
N LEU A 38 1.57 -2.51 8.73
CA LEU A 38 0.63 -1.41 8.99
C LEU A 38 -0.19 -1.69 10.26
N ILE A 39 -0.78 -2.87 10.37
CA ILE A 39 -1.59 -3.25 11.53
C ILE A 39 -0.73 -3.18 12.79
N ASN A 40 0.43 -3.83 12.79
CA ASN A 40 1.33 -3.84 13.94
C ASN A 40 1.81 -2.43 14.33
N GLY A 41 2.04 -1.55 13.35
CA GLY A 41 2.35 -0.14 13.62
C GLY A 41 1.21 0.57 14.36
N ILE A 42 -0.03 0.37 13.92
CA ILE A 42 -1.22 0.95 14.57
C ILE A 42 -1.42 0.38 15.98
N LEU A 43 -1.25 -0.93 16.17
CA LEU A 43 -1.38 -1.57 17.48
C LEU A 43 -0.30 -1.08 18.46
N LYS A 44 0.95 -0.94 18.00
CA LYS A 44 2.05 -0.37 18.80
C LYS A 44 1.79 1.09 19.20
N ALA A 45 1.07 1.84 18.37
CA ALA A 45 0.65 3.21 18.67
C ALA A 45 -0.58 3.28 19.62
N GLY A 46 -1.10 2.14 20.09
CA GLY A 46 -2.24 2.08 21.02
C GLY A 46 -3.58 1.78 20.35
N GLY A 47 -3.61 1.50 19.05
CA GLY A 47 -4.81 0.99 18.37
C GLY A 47 -5.20 -0.41 18.83
N LYS A 48 -6.48 -0.77 18.68
CA LYS A 48 -6.96 -2.14 18.93
C LYS A 48 -7.50 -2.76 17.66
N ARG A 49 -7.17 -4.05 17.48
CA ARG A 49 -7.45 -4.83 16.27
C ARG A 49 -8.94 -4.91 15.94
N ASP A 50 -9.77 -5.14 16.94
CA ASP A 50 -11.24 -5.21 16.86
C ASP A 50 -11.93 -3.89 16.49
N ARG A 51 -11.21 -2.75 16.62
CA ARG A 51 -11.71 -1.42 16.28
C ARG A 51 -11.18 -0.90 14.95
N LEU A 52 -10.26 -1.62 14.30
CA LEU A 52 -9.65 -1.18 13.05
C LEU A 52 -10.70 -1.05 11.96
N ARG A 53 -10.61 0.03 11.20
CA ARG A 53 -11.40 0.28 10.00
C ARG A 53 -10.48 0.56 8.84
N CYS A 54 -10.86 0.08 7.65
CA CYS A 54 -10.09 0.27 6.43
C CYS A 54 -10.85 1.08 5.39
N LYS A 55 -10.10 1.84 4.59
CA LYS A 55 -10.57 2.44 3.34
C LYS A 55 -9.58 2.08 2.25
N ALA A 56 -10.05 1.48 1.17
CA ALA A 56 -9.20 0.94 0.11
C ALA A 56 -9.28 1.80 -1.16
N PHE A 57 -8.14 2.14 -1.74
CA PHE A 57 -8.06 2.98 -2.94
C PHE A 57 -7.01 2.43 -3.90
N GLY A 58 -7.21 2.59 -5.20
CA GLY A 58 -6.20 2.27 -6.21
C GLY A 58 -6.66 1.21 -7.21
N GLY A 59 -5.75 0.34 -7.65
CA GLY A 59 -6.07 -0.75 -8.57
C GLY A 59 -6.48 -0.31 -9.98
N ALA A 60 -6.19 0.92 -10.40
CA ALA A 60 -6.50 1.39 -11.75
C ALA A 60 -5.59 0.73 -12.80
N ALA A 61 -6.19 0.37 -13.92
CA ALA A 61 -5.50 -0.07 -15.12
C ALA A 61 -5.07 1.16 -15.96
N ILE A 62 -4.13 1.94 -15.44
CA ILE A 62 -3.60 3.15 -16.11
C ILE A 62 -2.75 2.76 -17.33
N VAL A 63 -1.98 1.68 -17.20
CA VAL A 63 -1.21 1.08 -18.29
C VAL A 63 -1.89 -0.23 -18.68
N PRO A 64 -2.32 -0.41 -19.95
CA PRO A 64 -3.03 -1.61 -20.38
C PRO A 64 -2.31 -2.92 -20.06
N SER A 65 -0.98 -2.94 -20.18
CA SER A 65 -0.14 -4.12 -19.86
C SER A 65 -0.09 -4.46 -18.37
N LEU A 66 -0.38 -3.51 -17.48
CA LEU A 66 -0.38 -3.69 -16.02
C LEU A 66 -1.79 -3.79 -15.43
N GLY A 67 -2.84 -3.73 -16.26
CA GLY A 67 -4.23 -3.73 -15.80
C GLY A 67 -4.60 -4.93 -14.94
N ARG A 68 -4.04 -6.11 -15.25
CA ARG A 68 -4.22 -7.33 -14.45
C ARG A 68 -3.73 -7.17 -13.01
N ILE A 69 -2.61 -6.47 -12.81
CA ILE A 69 -2.01 -6.25 -11.48
C ILE A 69 -2.94 -5.39 -10.62
N GLY A 70 -3.54 -4.35 -11.21
CA GLY A 70 -4.49 -3.49 -10.49
C GLY A 70 -5.72 -4.26 -10.00
N GLN A 71 -6.23 -5.18 -10.82
CA GLN A 71 -7.33 -6.07 -10.46
C GLN A 71 -6.93 -7.06 -9.36
N GLU A 72 -5.77 -7.71 -9.49
CA GLU A 72 -5.24 -8.66 -8.50
C GLU A 72 -5.01 -7.98 -7.13
N ASN A 73 -4.45 -6.77 -7.11
CA ASN A 73 -4.30 -5.97 -5.88
C ASN A 73 -5.66 -5.68 -5.21
N SER A 74 -6.68 -5.38 -6.03
CA SER A 74 -8.03 -5.06 -5.54
C SER A 74 -8.70 -6.31 -4.94
N ILE A 75 -8.54 -7.47 -5.57
CA ILE A 75 -9.06 -8.74 -5.05
C ILE A 75 -8.34 -9.09 -3.74
N PHE A 76 -7.00 -9.02 -3.75
CA PHE A 76 -6.18 -9.33 -2.58
C PHE A 76 -6.58 -8.49 -1.36
N VAL A 77 -6.67 -7.16 -1.50
CA VAL A 77 -6.95 -6.30 -0.34
C VAL A 77 -8.33 -6.57 0.26
N LEU A 78 -9.34 -6.84 -0.59
CA LEU A 78 -10.69 -7.13 -0.12
C LEU A 78 -10.76 -8.49 0.59
N GLN A 79 -10.09 -9.50 0.03
CA GLN A 79 -10.03 -10.83 0.64
C GLN A 79 -9.28 -10.79 1.98
N TYR A 80 -8.11 -10.16 2.02
CA TYR A 80 -7.33 -10.02 3.25
C TYR A 80 -8.12 -9.32 4.36
N LEU A 81 -8.83 -8.22 4.04
CA LEU A 81 -9.65 -7.52 5.02
C LEU A 81 -10.82 -8.38 5.55
N ALA A 82 -11.43 -9.19 4.67
CA ALA A 82 -12.48 -10.12 5.07
C ALA A 82 -11.95 -11.22 5.99
N ASP A 83 -10.81 -11.83 5.64
CA ASP A 83 -10.17 -12.90 6.41
C ASP A 83 -9.73 -12.41 7.81
N GLU A 84 -9.22 -11.18 7.90
CA GLU A 84 -8.80 -10.56 9.16
C GLU A 84 -9.96 -9.95 9.97
N GLY A 85 -11.19 -9.99 9.46
CA GLY A 85 -12.36 -9.41 10.11
C GLY A 85 -12.30 -7.88 10.25
N ILE A 86 -11.58 -7.18 9.37
CA ILE A 86 -11.41 -5.72 9.39
C ILE A 86 -12.42 -5.07 8.41
N PRO A 87 -13.41 -4.29 8.90
CA PRO A 87 -14.40 -3.66 8.02
C PRO A 87 -13.78 -2.68 7.02
N CYS A 88 -14.04 -2.90 5.72
CA CYS A 88 -13.78 -1.94 4.66
C CYS A 88 -14.94 -0.94 4.55
N ILE A 89 -14.81 0.24 5.15
CA ILE A 89 -15.91 1.21 5.28
C ILE A 89 -16.05 2.16 4.09
N ALA A 90 -15.07 2.17 3.18
CA ALA A 90 -15.14 2.91 1.91
C ALA A 90 -14.12 2.33 0.92
N GLN A 91 -14.45 2.30 -0.36
CA GLN A 91 -13.53 1.84 -1.40
C GLN A 91 -13.63 2.64 -2.69
N SER A 92 -12.51 2.80 -3.38
CA SER A 92 -12.41 3.35 -4.75
C SER A 92 -11.33 2.57 -5.50
N LEU A 93 -11.74 1.44 -6.07
CA LEU A 93 -10.87 0.45 -6.71
C LEU A 93 -11.12 0.38 -8.22
N GLY A 94 -10.14 -0.11 -8.99
CA GLY A 94 -10.30 -0.34 -10.43
C GLY A 94 -10.27 0.94 -11.28
N GLY A 95 -10.93 0.92 -12.43
CA GLY A 95 -10.99 2.06 -13.36
C GLY A 95 -9.70 2.30 -14.16
N THR A 96 -9.66 3.37 -14.95
CA THR A 96 -8.56 3.66 -15.88
C THR A 96 -7.76 4.92 -15.52
N GLN A 97 -8.17 5.62 -14.47
CA GLN A 97 -7.54 6.87 -14.05
C GLN A 97 -6.72 6.67 -12.77
N ALA A 98 -5.55 7.30 -12.73
CA ALA A 98 -4.76 7.40 -11.51
C ALA A 98 -5.51 8.22 -10.44
N ARG A 99 -5.21 7.94 -9.17
CA ARG A 99 -5.86 8.59 -8.03
C ARG A 99 -4.81 9.09 -7.06
N ARG A 100 -4.89 10.37 -6.69
CA ARG A 100 -4.11 10.89 -5.56
C ARG A 100 -4.98 10.80 -4.31
N VAL A 101 -4.49 10.07 -3.31
CA VAL A 101 -5.20 9.85 -2.05
C VAL A 101 -4.53 10.66 -0.95
N ARG A 102 -5.34 11.41 -0.20
CA ARG A 102 -4.95 12.02 1.07
C ARG A 102 -5.76 11.38 2.18
N PHE A 103 -5.09 10.95 3.24
CA PHE A 103 -5.71 10.33 4.39
C PHE A 103 -5.32 11.07 5.65
N TRP A 104 -6.28 11.26 6.56
CA TRP A 104 -6.06 11.79 7.89
C TRP A 104 -6.22 10.64 8.89
N PRO A 105 -5.11 10.09 9.43
CA PRO A 105 -5.15 8.89 10.26
C PRO A 105 -6.00 9.01 11.51
N THR A 106 -6.01 10.18 12.15
CA THR A 106 -6.72 10.42 13.42
C THR A 106 -8.24 10.39 13.27
N SER A 107 -8.77 10.93 12.17
CA SER A 107 -10.22 10.99 11.90
C SER A 107 -10.71 9.90 10.95
N GLY A 108 -9.78 9.20 10.28
CA GLY A 108 -10.10 8.31 9.17
C GLY A 108 -10.65 9.01 7.93
N LYS A 109 -10.66 10.35 7.85
CA LYS A 109 -11.07 11.08 6.66
C LYS A 109 -10.16 10.72 5.48
N ALA A 110 -10.74 10.55 4.31
CA ALA A 110 -10.00 10.30 3.08
C ALA A 110 -10.54 11.22 1.98
N GLN A 111 -9.64 11.75 1.17
CA GLN A 111 -9.93 12.53 -0.03
C GLN A 111 -9.23 11.88 -1.21
N GLN A 112 -9.94 11.74 -2.32
CA GLN A 112 -9.37 11.29 -3.59
C GLN A 112 -9.55 12.37 -4.65
N ASN A 113 -8.52 12.57 -5.46
CA ASN A 113 -8.61 13.32 -6.70
C ASN A 113 -8.25 12.38 -7.86
N LEU A 114 -9.15 12.26 -8.84
CA LEU A 114 -8.84 11.60 -10.10
C LEU A 114 -7.93 12.50 -10.94
N ILE A 115 -6.99 11.88 -11.64
CA ILE A 115 -5.94 12.59 -12.35
C ILE A 115 -6.19 12.40 -13.84
N GLN A 116 -6.37 13.51 -14.54
CA GLN A 116 -6.77 13.54 -15.94
C GLN A 116 -5.62 13.15 -16.89
N ASP A 117 -4.37 13.34 -16.49
CA ASP A 117 -3.19 12.94 -17.27
C ASP A 117 -2.42 11.80 -16.56
N GLY A 118 -2.77 10.56 -16.90
CA GLY A 118 -2.14 9.37 -16.34
C GLY A 118 -0.68 9.18 -16.75
N GLN A 119 -0.23 9.76 -17.86
CA GLN A 119 1.12 9.55 -18.38
C GLN A 119 2.19 10.33 -17.60
N ALA A 120 1.86 11.52 -17.10
CA ALA A 120 2.76 12.29 -16.25
C ALA A 120 3.09 11.55 -14.94
N ILE A 121 2.15 10.76 -14.42
CA ILE A 121 2.28 10.05 -13.15
C ILE A 121 3.11 8.79 -13.26
N VAL A 122 2.90 7.99 -14.31
CA VAL A 122 3.74 6.79 -14.53
C VAL A 122 5.21 7.19 -14.53
N ARG A 123 5.56 8.29 -15.22
CA ARG A 123 6.94 8.82 -15.24
C ARG A 123 7.42 9.30 -13.87
N GLN A 124 6.54 9.91 -13.08
CA GLN A 124 6.87 10.42 -11.74
C GLN A 124 7.02 9.27 -10.71
N GLU A 125 6.16 8.26 -10.75
CA GLU A 125 6.25 7.06 -9.91
C GLU A 125 7.49 6.22 -10.25
N GLU A 126 7.81 6.03 -11.53
CA GLU A 126 9.04 5.38 -11.95
C GLU A 126 10.29 6.13 -11.49
N ALA A 127 10.23 7.46 -11.40
CA ALA A 127 11.32 8.28 -10.87
C ALA A 127 11.44 8.13 -9.35
N TYR A 128 10.31 8.16 -8.62
CA TYR A 128 10.28 7.97 -7.16
C TYR A 128 10.76 6.58 -6.73
N ASN A 129 10.24 5.51 -7.36
CA ASN A 129 10.63 4.13 -7.06
C ASN A 129 12.11 3.87 -7.35
N ARG A 130 12.67 4.51 -8.40
CA ARG A 130 14.12 4.46 -8.66
C ARG A 130 14.91 5.12 -7.54
N GLN A 131 14.49 6.29 -7.08
CA GLN A 131 15.15 7.01 -5.99
C GLN A 131 15.10 6.25 -4.67
N GLU A 132 13.96 5.65 -4.30
CA GLU A 132 13.87 4.80 -3.09
C GLU A 132 14.77 3.58 -3.20
N ALA A 133 14.75 2.85 -4.32
CA ALA A 133 15.61 1.69 -4.51
C ALA A 133 17.11 2.05 -4.48
N GLU A 134 17.48 3.23 -5.01
CA GLU A 134 18.85 3.76 -4.93
C GLU A 134 19.23 4.17 -3.50
N ALA A 135 18.33 4.82 -2.77
CA ALA A 135 18.52 5.20 -1.38
C ALA A 135 18.67 3.97 -0.48
N GLU A 136 17.84 2.93 -0.65
CA GLU A 136 17.94 1.65 0.05
C GLU A 136 19.28 0.94 -0.25
N ARG A 137 19.71 0.92 -1.51
CA ARG A 137 21.01 0.35 -1.92
C ARG A 137 22.19 1.12 -1.34
N ARG A 138 22.06 2.44 -1.20
CA ARG A 138 23.11 3.31 -0.65
C ARG A 138 23.21 3.14 0.87
N TRP A 139 22.08 3.15 1.57
CA TRP A 139 21.99 2.87 3.00
C TRP A 139 22.58 1.49 3.35
N ALA A 140 22.27 0.45 2.55
CA ALA A 140 22.81 -0.89 2.75
C ALA A 140 24.35 -0.97 2.57
N ARG A 141 24.94 -0.14 1.70
CA ARG A 141 26.41 -0.06 1.53
C ARG A 141 27.07 0.71 2.66
N GLU A 142 26.47 1.81 3.10
CA GLU A 142 27.00 2.65 4.19
C GLU A 142 26.91 1.91 5.55
N ALA A 143 25.83 1.17 5.81
CA ALA A 143 25.69 0.32 7.00
C ALA A 143 26.67 -0.87 7.04
N GLY A 144 27.20 -1.29 5.88
CA GLY A 144 28.25 -2.32 5.79
C GLY A 144 29.68 -1.78 5.97
N SER A 145 29.86 -0.46 6.00
CA SER A 145 31.18 0.21 5.99
C SER A 145 31.60 0.77 7.36
N SER A 146 30.76 0.70 8.39
CA SER A 146 31.08 1.28 9.71
C SER A 146 30.59 0.38 10.84
N VAL A 147 31.35 -0.70 11.09
CA VAL A 147 31.41 -1.36 12.40
C VAL A 147 32.87 -1.78 12.62
N GLU A 148 33.72 -0.85 13.07
CA GLU A 148 34.86 -1.22 13.91
C GLU A 148 34.39 -1.17 15.35
N LEU A 149 34.30 -2.34 15.98
CA LEU A 149 34.00 -2.51 17.40
C LEU A 149 35.30 -2.29 18.21
N PHE A 150 35.28 -1.32 19.11
CA PHE A 150 35.98 -1.39 20.38
C PHE A 150 34.92 -1.31 21.50
#